data_AF-A0A6P0MFI6-F1
#
_entry.id   AF-A0A6P0MFI6-F1
#
_cell.length_a   1.000
_cell.length_b   1.000
_cell.length_c   1.000
_cell.angle_alpha   90.00
_cell.angle_beta   90.00
_cell.angle_gamma   90.00
#
_symmetry.space_group_name_H-M   'P 1'
#
loop_
_entity.id
_entity.type
_entity.pdbx_description
1 polymer ?
#
loop_
_entity_poly.entity_id
_entity_poly.type
_entity_poly.pdbx_seq_one_letter_code
_entity_poly.pdbx_strand_id
1 'polypeptide(L)'
;NAQMVVEIGKIYGCELNMERGRELALSLGKTLASLGIVKGAIQILSTTLRLNLATYVVGKAIQGVTAAYLIRIAGKSFIEYFRNDQDWGDGGMSEVIQKQFQLNQRDEFIKAFVSEAIAKVVQPLTGKPEAQSPIDFLQKSGTDNGEQGTGQKK
;
A
#
# COMPACT_ATOMS: atom_id res chain seq x y z
N ASN A 1 7.87 2.78 14.64
CA ASN A 1 9.13 3.10 13.93
C ASN A 1 9.74 4.34 14.59
N ALA A 2 10.50 4.17 15.68
CA ALA A 2 10.97 5.28 16.53
C ALA A 2 12.08 6.11 15.88
N GLN A 3 12.88 5.47 15.01
CA GLN A 3 13.97 6.12 14.28
C GLN A 3 13.47 7.28 13.41
N MET A 4 12.38 7.06 12.66
CA MET A 4 11.74 8.12 11.87
C MET A 4 11.38 9.34 12.72
N VAL A 5 10.89 9.13 13.94
CA VAL A 5 10.50 10.24 14.84
C VAL A 5 11.73 11.03 15.28
N VAL A 6 12.80 10.33 15.67
CA VAL A 6 14.06 10.94 16.07
C VAL A 6 14.71 11.69 14.91
N GLU A 7 14.73 11.11 13.71
CA GLU A 7 15.30 11.74 12.51
C GLU A 7 14.54 13.00 12.11
N ILE A 8 13.20 12.97 12.12
CA ILE A 8 12.40 14.18 11.87
C ILE A 8 12.70 15.21 12.97
N GLY A 9 12.69 14.83 14.25
CA GLY A 9 12.97 15.75 15.36
C GLY A 9 14.31 16.47 15.19
N LYS A 10 15.37 15.75 14.82
CA LYS A 10 16.69 16.32 14.55
C LYS A 10 16.68 17.39 13.46
N ILE A 11 15.90 17.20 12.39
CA ILE A 11 15.77 18.20 11.31
C ILE A 11 15.20 19.52 11.83
N TYR A 12 14.35 19.49 12.85
CA TYR A 12 13.75 20.66 13.49
C TYR A 12 14.51 21.15 14.72
N GLY A 13 15.72 20.61 14.99
CA GLY A 13 16.50 20.98 16.17
C GLY A 13 16.03 20.38 17.49
N CYS A 14 15.08 19.44 17.44
CA CYS A 14 14.59 18.72 18.62
C CYS A 14 15.48 17.51 18.91
N GLU A 15 16.27 17.56 19.98
CA GLU A 15 17.05 16.40 20.41
C GLU A 15 16.17 15.36 21.11
N LEU A 16 15.92 14.26 20.41
CA LEU A 16 15.19 13.11 20.94
C LEU A 16 16.09 11.90 21.05
N ASN A 17 16.03 11.23 22.20
CA ASN A 17 16.56 9.88 22.33
C ASN A 17 15.57 8.85 21.75
N MET A 18 16.05 7.62 21.55
CA MET A 18 15.24 6.55 20.97
C MET A 18 14.05 6.14 21.82
N GLU A 19 14.15 6.27 23.15
CA GLU A 19 13.07 5.95 24.08
C GLU A 19 11.90 6.93 23.91
N ARG A 20 12.19 8.23 23.94
CA ARG A 20 11.18 9.27 23.72
C ARG A 20 10.58 9.21 22.32
N GLY A 21 11.41 8.94 21.31
CA GLY A 21 10.92 8.70 19.94
C GLY A 21 9.98 7.50 19.86
N ARG A 22 10.22 6.44 20.64
CA ARG A 22 9.34 5.28 20.72
C ARG A 22 8.01 5.61 21.40
N GLU A 23 8.03 6.34 22.52
CA GLU A 23 6.83 6.78 23.21
C GLU A 23 5.93 7.61 22.29
N LEU A 24 6.50 8.60 21.61
CA LEU A 24 5.79 9.45 20.66
C LEU A 24 5.19 8.61 19.51
N ALA A 25 5.97 7.70 18.92
CA ALA A 25 5.50 6.78 17.88
C ALA A 25 4.35 5.90 18.35
N LEU A 26 4.42 5.37 19.58
CA LEU A 26 3.38 4.52 20.16
C LEU A 26 2.11 5.30 20.43
N SER A 27 2.20 6.50 20.99
CA SER A 27 1.05 7.37 21.25
C SER A 27 0.36 7.76 19.95
N LEU A 28 1.13 8.17 18.94
CA LEU A 28 0.57 8.48 17.62
C LEU A 28 -0.10 7.27 16.98
N GLY A 29 0.53 6.10 17.05
CA GLY A 29 -0.03 4.85 16.52
C GLY A 29 -1.33 4.44 17.22
N LYS A 30 -1.39 4.57 18.55
CA LYS A 30 -2.62 4.32 19.34
C LYS A 30 -3.74 5.28 18.95
N THR A 31 -3.44 6.56 18.78
CA THR A 31 -4.43 7.58 18.37
C THR A 31 -4.93 7.33 16.94
N LEU A 32 -4.04 7.00 16.01
CA LEU A 32 -4.43 6.60 14.64
C LEU A 32 -5.36 5.39 14.64
N ALA A 33 -5.08 4.39 15.49
CA ALA A 33 -5.92 3.21 15.63
C ALA A 33 -7.28 3.52 16.29
N SER A 34 -7.31 4.35 17.34
CA SER A 34 -8.53 4.68 18.10
C SER A 34 -9.50 5.54 17.31
N LEU A 35 -9.01 6.44 16.46
CA LEU A 35 -9.84 7.30 15.62
C LEU A 35 -10.62 6.53 14.55
N GLY A 36 -10.38 5.22 14.35
CA GLY A 36 -11.07 4.44 13.32
C GLY A 36 -10.80 4.95 11.90
N ILE A 37 -9.84 5.86 11.73
CA ILE A 37 -9.36 6.41 10.45
C ILE A 37 -8.93 5.29 9.50
N VAL A 38 -8.41 4.20 10.09
CA VAL A 38 -8.08 2.95 9.40
C VAL A 38 -9.32 2.31 8.76
N LYS A 39 -10.52 2.38 9.37
CA LYS A 39 -11.77 1.86 8.81
C LYS A 39 -12.21 2.63 7.56
N GLY A 40 -12.01 3.96 7.52
CA GLY A 40 -12.31 4.78 6.34
C GLY A 40 -11.39 4.48 5.14
N ALA A 41 -10.08 4.31 5.38
CA ALA A 41 -9.12 3.92 4.35
C ALA A 41 -9.40 2.51 3.79
N ILE A 42 -9.75 1.57 4.67
CA ILE A 42 -10.14 0.20 4.30
C ILE A 42 -11.44 0.20 3.49
N GLN A 43 -12.41 1.06 3.81
CA GLN A 43 -13.73 1.07 3.17
C GLN A 43 -13.69 1.62 1.73
N ILE A 44 -12.79 2.57 1.45
CA ILE A 44 -12.53 3.04 0.07
C ILE A 44 -11.87 1.92 -0.76
N LEU A 45 -10.96 1.15 -0.17
CA LEU A 45 -10.27 0.05 -0.86
C LEU A 45 -11.16 -1.20 -1.04
N SER A 46 -12.07 -1.47 -0.10
CA SER A 46 -12.91 -2.68 -0.10
C SER A 46 -14.13 -2.59 -1.00
N THR A 47 -14.64 -1.37 -1.28
CA THR A 47 -15.80 -1.19 -2.16
C THR A 47 -15.45 -1.45 -3.64
N THR A 48 -14.18 -1.24 -4.03
CA THR A 48 -13.68 -1.50 -5.40
C THR A 48 -13.30 -2.97 -5.63
N LEU A 49 -12.95 -3.73 -4.59
CA LEU A 49 -12.51 -5.12 -4.69
C LEU A 49 -13.66 -6.14 -4.67
N ARG A 50 -14.78 -5.84 -5.32
CA ARG A 50 -15.80 -6.85 -5.65
C ARG A 50 -15.37 -7.61 -6.91
N LEU A 51 -14.21 -8.27 -6.89
CA LEU A 51 -13.77 -9.17 -7.95
C LEU A 51 -13.11 -10.39 -7.30
N ASN A 52 -13.79 -11.53 -7.46
CA ASN A 52 -13.43 -12.92 -7.16
C ASN A 52 -12.26 -13.21 -6.20
N LEU A 53 -12.61 -13.96 -5.14
CA LEU A 53 -11.76 -14.54 -4.11
C LEU A 53 -10.72 -15.54 -4.69
N ALA A 54 -9.62 -15.04 -5.22
CA ALA A 54 -8.40 -15.83 -5.50
C ALA A 54 -7.19 -15.38 -4.63
N THR A 55 -7.40 -14.57 -3.59
CA THR A 55 -6.60 -13.35 -3.41
C THR A 55 -5.90 -13.16 -2.04
N TYR A 56 -5.16 -14.16 -1.53
CA TYR A 56 -4.31 -13.94 -0.33
C TYR A 56 -3.24 -12.86 -0.57
N VAL A 57 -2.53 -12.96 -1.70
CA VAL A 57 -1.42 -12.05 -2.07
C VAL A 57 -1.93 -10.63 -2.35
N VAL A 58 -3.08 -10.51 -3.02
CA VAL A 58 -3.76 -9.23 -3.25
C VAL A 58 -4.20 -8.57 -1.94
N GLY A 59 -4.73 -9.34 -0.98
CA GLY A 59 -5.04 -8.82 0.35
C GLY A 59 -3.82 -8.24 1.07
N LYS A 60 -2.65 -8.89 0.95
CA LYS A 60 -1.38 -8.39 1.50
C LYS A 60 -0.88 -7.12 0.80
N ALA A 61 -1.03 -7.03 -0.52
CA ALA A 61 -0.72 -5.81 -1.26
C ALA A 61 -1.55 -4.62 -0.75
N ILE A 62 -2.86 -4.78 -0.61
CA ILE A 62 -3.74 -3.73 -0.11
C ILE A 62 -3.36 -3.31 1.32
N GLN A 63 -3.04 -4.27 2.18
CA GLN A 63 -2.54 -3.99 3.54
C GLN A 63 -1.23 -3.18 3.50
N GLY A 64 -0.31 -3.51 2.60
CA GLY A 64 0.95 -2.78 2.41
C GLY A 64 0.72 -1.33 1.94
N VAL A 65 -0.14 -1.13 0.94
CA VAL A 65 -0.51 0.20 0.43
C VAL A 65 -1.16 1.04 1.54
N THR A 66 -2.06 0.44 2.32
CA THR A 66 -2.70 1.09 3.46
C THR A 66 -1.68 1.49 4.52
N ALA A 67 -0.77 0.58 4.88
CA ALA A 67 0.28 0.86 5.86
C ALA A 67 1.21 2.00 5.39
N ALA A 68 1.61 2.00 4.12
CA ALA A 68 2.43 3.06 3.54
C ALA A 68 1.73 4.43 3.63
N TYR A 69 0.42 4.49 3.33
CA TYR A 69 -0.35 5.71 3.49
C TYR A 69 -0.42 6.19 4.95
N LEU A 70 -0.66 5.27 5.90
CA LEU A 70 -0.68 5.62 7.32
C LEU A 70 0.68 6.12 7.82
N ILE A 71 1.79 5.55 7.34
CA ILE A 71 3.14 6.04 7.63
C ILE A 71 3.33 7.48 7.11
N ARG A 72 2.81 7.79 5.91
CA ARG A 72 2.85 9.15 5.34
C ARG A 72 2.11 10.15 6.23
N ILE A 73 0.93 9.79 6.72
CA ILE A 73 0.16 10.61 7.66
C ILE A 73 0.95 10.81 8.95
N ALA A 74 1.50 9.72 9.52
CA ALA A 74 2.26 9.79 10.75
C ALA A 74 3.48 10.72 10.63
N GLY A 75 4.23 10.64 9.52
CA GLY A 75 5.36 11.53 9.25
C GLY A 75 4.94 13.00 9.15
N LYS A 76 3.84 13.31 8.45
CA LYS A 76 3.31 14.68 8.39
C LYS A 76 2.85 15.19 9.76
N SER A 77 2.24 14.34 10.59
CA SER A 77 1.85 14.71 11.95
C SER A 77 3.06 15.02 12.83
N PHE A 78 4.14 14.25 12.73
CA PHE A 78 5.37 14.55 13.47
C PHE A 78 6.05 15.82 12.96
N ILE A 79 6.06 16.08 11.65
CA ILE A 79 6.54 17.35 11.10
C ILE A 79 5.76 18.53 11.70
N GLU A 80 4.44 18.45 11.79
CA GLU A 80 3.62 19.49 12.43
C GLU A 80 4.00 19.67 13.90
N TYR A 81 4.10 18.57 14.65
CA TYR A 81 4.47 18.57 16.07
C TYR A 81 5.82 19.25 16.33
N PHE A 82 6.85 18.88 15.57
CA PHE A 82 8.19 19.45 15.78
C PHE A 82 8.31 20.89 15.30
N ARG A 83 7.59 21.25 14.24
CA ARG A 83 7.51 22.64 13.78
C ARG A 83 6.76 23.55 14.73
N ASN A 84 5.89 22.98 15.56
CA ASN A 84 5.14 23.67 16.59
C ASN A 84 5.77 23.45 17.98
N ASP A 85 7.10 23.53 18.06
CA ASP A 85 7.88 23.47 19.30
C ASP A 85 7.57 22.26 20.20
N GLN A 86 7.36 21.09 19.59
CA GLN A 86 7.02 19.86 20.29
C GLN A 86 5.68 19.94 21.04
N ASP A 87 4.74 20.70 20.49
CA ASP A 87 3.37 20.82 20.98
C ASP A 87 2.36 20.36 19.91
N TRP A 88 1.36 19.61 20.34
CA TRP A 88 0.24 19.18 19.50
C TRP A 88 -0.86 20.25 19.36
N GLY A 89 -0.79 21.34 20.13
CA GLY A 89 -1.82 22.37 20.20
C GLY A 89 -3.04 21.94 21.02
N ASP A 90 -4.04 22.82 21.10
CA ASP A 90 -5.16 22.70 22.04
C ASP A 90 -6.05 21.46 21.84
N GLY A 91 -6.34 21.06 20.59
CA GLY A 91 -7.07 19.80 20.34
C GLY A 91 -6.17 18.56 20.32
N GLY A 92 -4.89 18.74 20.64
CA GLY A 92 -3.92 17.68 20.84
C GLY A 92 -3.67 16.82 19.60
N MET A 93 -3.03 15.69 19.83
CA MET A 93 -2.58 14.77 18.79
C MET A 93 -3.71 14.30 17.86
N SER A 94 -4.91 14.11 18.41
CA SER A 94 -6.09 13.68 17.65
C SER A 94 -6.51 14.70 16.60
N GLU A 95 -6.47 15.99 16.93
CA GLU A 95 -6.79 17.05 15.97
C GLU A 95 -5.75 17.13 14.86
N VAL A 96 -4.46 17.13 15.23
CA VAL A 96 -3.36 17.17 14.25
C VAL A 96 -3.44 16.00 13.27
N ILE A 97 -3.67 14.78 13.78
CA ILE A 97 -3.87 13.60 12.91
C ILE A 97 -5.07 13.79 11.98
N GLN A 98 -6.22 14.21 12.51
CA GLN A 98 -7.43 14.39 11.69
C GLN A 98 -7.24 15.43 10.61
N LYS A 99 -6.59 16.56 10.94
CA LYS A 99 -6.22 17.61 9.98
C LYS A 99 -5.33 17.03 8.88
N GLN A 100 -4.27 16.29 9.23
CA GLN A 100 -3.42 15.65 8.22
C GLN A 100 -4.21 14.63 7.40
N PHE A 101 -5.08 13.84 8.00
CA PHE A 101 -5.87 12.86 7.27
C PHE A 101 -6.86 13.51 6.29
N GLN A 102 -7.56 14.56 6.71
CA GLN A 102 -8.53 15.29 5.87
C GLN A 102 -7.84 16.06 4.73
N LEU A 103 -6.72 16.72 5.02
CA LEU A 103 -5.91 17.39 4.01
C LEU A 103 -5.47 16.40 2.94
N ASN A 104 -4.96 15.23 3.33
CA ASN A 104 -4.53 14.22 2.38
C ASN A 104 -5.71 13.52 1.68
N GLN A 105 -6.86 13.30 2.34
CA GLN A 105 -8.05 12.72 1.68
C GLN A 105 -8.58 13.57 0.52
N ARG A 106 -8.50 14.90 0.64
CA ARG A 106 -8.93 15.85 -0.39
C ARG A 106 -7.84 16.15 -1.42
N ASP A 107 -6.63 15.67 -1.18
CA ASP A 107 -5.45 15.90 -1.99
C ASP A 107 -5.46 15.01 -3.26
N GLU A 108 -5.02 15.57 -4.38
CA GLU A 108 -4.78 14.80 -5.61
C GLU A 108 -3.77 13.68 -5.37
N PHE A 109 -2.86 13.88 -4.41
CA PHE A 109 -1.88 12.87 -4.01
C PHE A 109 -2.51 11.51 -3.69
N ILE A 110 -3.65 11.45 -2.97
CA ILE A 110 -4.24 10.15 -2.59
C ILE A 110 -4.89 9.44 -3.76
N LYS A 111 -5.53 10.19 -4.65
CA LYS A 111 -6.06 9.63 -5.88
C LYS A 111 -4.93 9.05 -6.74
N ALA A 112 -3.85 9.81 -6.92
CA ALA A 112 -2.68 9.38 -7.68
C ALA A 112 -1.99 8.18 -7.03
N PHE A 113 -1.72 8.24 -5.71
CA PHE A 113 -1.07 7.17 -4.96
C PHE A 113 -1.87 5.86 -5.00
N VAL A 114 -3.19 5.92 -4.78
CA VAL A 114 -4.05 4.73 -4.83
C VAL A 114 -4.11 4.17 -6.25
N SER A 115 -4.27 5.02 -7.26
CA SER A 115 -4.29 4.60 -8.66
C SER A 115 -2.98 3.90 -9.06
N GLU A 116 -1.84 4.51 -8.72
CA GLU A 116 -0.52 3.96 -9.00
C GLU A 116 -0.27 2.66 -8.21
N ALA A 117 -0.66 2.61 -6.93
CA ALA A 117 -0.54 1.42 -6.11
C ALA A 117 -1.38 0.26 -6.64
N ILE A 118 -2.60 0.54 -7.13
CA ILE A 118 -3.43 -0.47 -7.78
C ILE A 118 -2.73 -0.96 -9.05
N ALA A 119 -2.28 -0.05 -9.92
CA ALA A 119 -1.65 -0.41 -11.19
C ALA A 119 -0.34 -1.18 -11.04
N LYS A 120 0.50 -0.78 -10.08
CA LYS A 120 1.87 -1.33 -9.93
C LYS A 120 1.98 -2.45 -8.91
N VAL A 121 1.08 -2.54 -7.93
CA VAL A 121 1.17 -3.53 -6.84
C VAL A 121 0.01 -4.50 -6.88
N VAL A 122 -1.22 -4.05 -7.12
CA VAL A 122 -2.41 -4.91 -7.02
C VAL A 122 -2.67 -5.68 -8.33
N GLN A 123 -2.74 -4.98 -9.46
CA GLN A 123 -3.06 -5.58 -10.76
C GLN A 123 -2.08 -6.69 -11.21
N PRO A 124 -0.75 -6.54 -11.03
CA PRO A 124 0.18 -7.62 -11.37
C PRO A 124 -0.07 -8.92 -10.59
N LEU A 125 -0.64 -8.82 -9.39
CA LEU A 125 -0.93 -9.95 -8.50
C LEU A 125 -2.32 -10.59 -8.78
N THR A 126 -3.15 -9.96 -9.61
CA THR A 126 -4.47 -10.49 -10.03
C THR A 126 -4.41 -11.41 -11.24
N GLY A 127 -3.25 -11.53 -11.90
CA GLY A 127 -3.04 -12.41 -13.04
C GLY A 127 -3.71 -11.92 -14.33
N LYS A 128 -2.90 -11.46 -15.29
CA LYS A 128 -3.14 -11.90 -16.67
C LYS A 128 -2.49 -13.29 -16.74
N PRO A 129 -3.19 -14.34 -17.20
CA PRO A 129 -2.45 -15.41 -17.86
C PRO A 129 -1.65 -14.69 -18.94
N GLU A 130 -0.33 -14.82 -18.93
CA GLU A 130 0.45 -14.50 -20.11
C GLU A 130 -0.27 -15.18 -21.27
N ALA A 131 -0.87 -14.36 -22.15
CA ALA A 131 -1.39 -14.87 -23.39
C ALA A 131 -0.19 -15.54 -24.05
N GLN A 132 -0.25 -16.86 -24.15
CA GLN A 132 0.71 -17.68 -24.87
C GLN A 132 1.05 -16.91 -26.14
N SER A 133 2.33 -16.58 -26.29
CA SER A 133 2.85 -15.95 -27.49
C SER A 133 2.33 -16.73 -28.69
N PRO A 134 1.70 -16.09 -29.70
CA PRO A 134 1.21 -16.77 -30.91
C PRO A 134 2.30 -17.55 -31.67
N ILE A 135 3.56 -17.42 -31.27
CA ILE A 135 4.71 -18.11 -31.86
C ILE A 135 4.74 -19.60 -31.49
N ASP A 136 4.23 -20.02 -30.33
CA ASP A 136 4.31 -21.45 -29.92
C ASP A 136 3.34 -22.35 -30.69
N PHE A 137 2.26 -21.80 -31.25
CA PHE A 137 1.30 -22.56 -32.05
C PHE A 137 1.83 -22.85 -33.47
N LEU A 138 2.72 -22.00 -33.98
CA LEU A 138 3.30 -22.15 -35.34
C LEU A 138 4.52 -23.07 -35.37
N GLN A 139 5.06 -23.48 -34.22
CA GLN A 139 6.19 -24.40 -34.17
C GLN A 139 5.78 -25.87 -34.08
N LYS A 140 4.53 -26.17 -33.69
CA LYS A 140 3.99 -27.55 -33.58
C LYS A 140 3.27 -28.06 -34.82
N SER A 141 3.03 -27.22 -35.84
CA SER A 141 2.34 -27.62 -37.08
C SER A 141 3.29 -27.95 -38.24
N GLY A 142 4.62 -27.92 -38.02
CA GLY A 142 5.64 -28.00 -39.08
C GLY A 142 6.43 -29.31 -39.23
N THR A 143 6.20 -30.32 -38.39
CA THR A 143 6.85 -31.65 -38.49
C THR A 143 5.84 -32.65 -37.91
N ASP A 144 5.22 -33.56 -38.64
CA ASP A 144 5.81 -34.63 -39.43
C ASP A 144 4.67 -35.30 -40.23
N ASN A 145 4.78 -35.30 -41.55
CA ASN A 145 3.93 -36.06 -42.45
C ASN A 145 4.86 -37.04 -43.17
N GLY A 146 4.80 -38.32 -42.83
CA GLY A 146 5.39 -39.35 -43.68
C GLY A 146 5.69 -40.66 -42.99
N GLU A 147 4.69 -41.53 -42.84
CA GLU A 147 4.78 -42.91 -43.36
C GLU A 147 3.42 -43.60 -43.32
N GLN A 148 2.78 -43.66 -44.49
CA GLN A 148 1.78 -44.68 -44.79
C GLN A 148 2.52 -45.98 -45.13
N GLY A 149 2.32 -47.01 -44.31
CA GLY A 149 2.78 -48.37 -44.54
C GLY A 149 1.65 -49.36 -44.32
N THR A 150 1.08 -49.83 -45.43
CA THR A 150 -0.01 -50.81 -45.61
C THR A 150 0.23 -52.20 -45.01
N GLY A 151 -0.84 -52.92 -44.65
CA GLY A 151 -0.88 -54.40 -44.61
C GLY A 151 -1.76 -55.02 -43.50
N GLN A 152 -3.08 -55.10 -43.67
CA GLN A 152 -3.86 -56.32 -44.01
C GLN A 152 -3.80 -57.54 -43.04
N LYS A 153 -5.00 -57.88 -42.53
CA LYS A 153 -5.62 -59.21 -42.31
C LYS A 153 -4.78 -60.32 -41.66
N LYS A 154 -5.14 -60.71 -40.43
CA LYS A 154 -6.13 -61.75 -40.08
C LYS A 154 -6.35 -61.81 -38.58
#